data_AF-A0A353QHK3-F1
#
_entry.id   AF-A0A353QHK3-F1
#
_cell.length_a   1.000
_cell.length_b   1.000
_cell.length_c   1.000
_cell.angle_alpha   90.00
_cell.angle_beta   90.00
_cell.angle_gamma   90.00
#
_symmetry.space_group_name_H-M   'P 1'
#
loop_
_entity.id
_entity.type
_entity.pdbx_description
1 polymer ?
#
loop_
_entity_poly.entity_id
_entity_poly.type
_entity_poly.pdbx_seq_one_letter_code
_entity_poly.pdbx_strand_id
1 'polypeptide(L)' 'IIGPEGGLAVSEVEKARSCGALTVSLGPRILRTETAGLACGVAVLYESGDFS' A
#
# COMPACT_ATOMS: atom_id res chain seq x y z
N ILE A 1 -1.89 4.19 0.09
CA ILE A 1 -0.77 5.15 -0.12
C ILE A 1 0.50 4.33 -0.24
N ILE A 2 1.34 4.59 -1.25
CA ILE A 2 2.63 3.93 -1.43
C ILE A 2 3.71 5.01 -1.29
N GLY A 3 4.68 4.79 -0.40
CA GLY A 3 5.78 5.73 -0.17
C GLY A 3 6.91 5.59 -1.20
N PRO A 4 7.84 6.56 -1.24
CA PRO A 4 9.06 6.47 -2.05
C PRO A 4 9.97 5.33 -1.56
N GLU A 5 11.09 5.12 -2.24
CA GLU A 5 12.06 4.05 -1.93
C GLU A 5 12.60 4.15 -0.49
N GLY A 6 12.67 5.36 0.07
CA GLY A 6 13.04 5.62 1.46
C GLY A 6 11.94 5.33 2.48
N GLY A 7 10.76 4.91 2.05
CA GLY A 7 9.59 4.71 2.89
C GLY A 7 8.88 6.02 3.26
N LEU A 8 7.83 5.89 4.08
CA LEU A 8 7.15 7.03 4.70
C LEU A 8 7.74 7.28 6.08
N ALA A 9 7.88 8.54 6.48
CA ALA A 9 8.26 8.88 7.83
C ALA A 9 7.16 8.45 8.82
N VAL A 10 7.55 8.15 10.06
CA VAL A 10 6.60 7.75 11.12
C VAL A 10 5.50 8.80 11.30
N SER A 11 5.85 10.09 11.25
CA SER A 11 4.88 11.18 11.36
C SER A 11 3.87 11.22 10.21
N GLU A 12 4.26 10.83 8.99
CA GLU A 12 3.36 10.76 7.83
C GLU A 12 2.39 9.58 7.95
N VAL A 13 2.88 8.44 8.43
CA VAL A 13 2.05 7.26 8.70
C VAL A 13 1.01 7.57 9.79
N GLU A 14 1.43 8.17 10.91
CA GLU A 14 0.51 8.53 11.99
C GLU A 14 -0.50 9.60 11.57
N LYS A 15 -0.10 10.56 10.73
CA LYS A 15 -1.03 11.52 10.12
C LYS A 15 -2.04 10.83 9.20
N ALA A 16 -1.61 9.87 8.39
CA ALA A 16 -2.53 9.12 7.53
C ALA A 16 -3.54 8.32 8.39
N ARG A 17 -3.06 7.67 9.45
CA ARG A 17 -3.91 6.91 10.39
C ARG A 17 -4.90 7.81 11.13
N SER A 18 -4.49 9.01 11.55
CA SER A 18 -5.42 9.96 12.19
C SER A 18 -6.49 10.49 11.23
N CYS A 19 -6.22 10.48 9.92
CA CYS A 19 -7.21 10.71 8.87
C CYS A 19 -8.05 9.46 8.50
N GLY A 20 -7.89 8.35 9.22
CA GLY A 20 -8.66 7.12 9.01
C GLY A 20 -8.04 6.11 8.04
N ALA A 21 -6.78 6.30 7.61
CA ALA A 21 -6.10 5.32 6.78
C ALA A 21 -5.77 4.04 7.57
N LEU A 22 -5.95 2.89 6.93
CA LEU A 22 -5.56 1.59 7.47
C LEU A 22 -4.20 1.16 6.91
N THR A 23 -3.36 0.60 7.77
CA THR A 23 -2.09 0.00 7.38
C THR A 23 -2.30 -1.45 7.01
N VAL A 24 -1.83 -1.85 5.82
CA VAL A 24 -1.94 -3.21 5.28
C VAL A 24 -0.58 -3.71 4.82
N SER A 25 -0.41 -5.03 4.71
CA SER A 25 0.78 -5.67 4.13
C SER A 25 0.46 -6.36 2.82
N LEU A 26 1.44 -6.45 1.92
CA LEU A 26 1.36 -7.17 0.64
C LEU A 26 2.16 -8.48 0.71
N GLY A 27 1.86 -9.29 1.72
CA GLY A 27 2.60 -10.51 2.04
C GLY A 27 3.90 -10.26 2.82
N PRO A 28 4.79 -11.27 2.92
CA PRO A 28 5.94 -11.24 3.83
C PRO A 28 7.18 -10.53 3.27
N ARG A 29 7.19 -10.15 1.98
CA ARG A 29 8.34 -9.53 1.33
C ARG A 29 8.14 -8.02 1.23
N ILE A 30 9.21 -7.26 1.50
CA ILE A 30 9.24 -5.83 1.20
C ILE A 30 9.31 -5.68 -0.32
N LEU A 31 8.27 -5.09 -0.91
CA LEU A 31 8.22 -4.79 -2.33
C LEU A 31 8.90 -3.45 -2.59
N ARG A 32 9.55 -3.33 -3.75
CA ARG A 32 10.04 -2.04 -4.24
C ARG A 32 8.85 -1.12 -4.54
N THR A 33 9.02 0.19 -4.34
CA THR A 33 8.00 1.21 -4.59
C THR A 33 7.33 1.07 -5.94
N GLU A 34 8.12 0.85 -7.00
CA GLU A 34 7.66 0.65 -8.38
C GLU A 34 6.69 -0.54 -8.57
N THR A 35 6.85 -1.60 -7.77
CA THR A 35 6.02 -2.83 -7.86
C THR A 35 4.89 -2.85 -6.84
N ALA A 36 5.08 -2.21 -5.68
CA ALA A 36 4.11 -2.22 -4.59
C ALA A 36 2.75 -1.62 -5.01
N GLY A 37 2.77 -0.54 -5.80
CA GLY A 37 1.54 0.07 -6.32
C GLY A 37 0.79 -0.85 -7.29
N LEU A 38 1.50 -1.47 -8.23
CA LEU A 38 0.91 -2.41 -9.18
C LEU A 38 0.32 -3.63 -8.48
N ALA A 39 1.08 -4.25 -7.57
CA ALA A 39 0.62 -5.40 -6.80
C ALA A 39 -0.61 -5.08 -5.94
N CYS A 40 -0.63 -3.92 -5.29
CA CYS A 40 -1.79 -3.44 -4.52
C CYS A 40 -3.02 -3.24 -5.42
N GLY A 41 -2.85 -2.57 -6.57
CA GLY A 41 -3.94 -2.34 -7.52
C GLY A 41 -4.54 -3.64 -8.04
N VAL A 42 -3.69 -4.61 -8.45
CA VAL A 42 -4.15 -5.93 -8.90
C VAL A 42 -4.88 -6.67 -7.78
N ALA A 43 -4.35 -6.65 -6.54
CA ALA A 43 -5.01 -7.30 -5.41
C ALA A 43 -6.40 -6.71 -5.14
N VAL A 44 -6.53 -5.38 -5.17
CA VAL A 44 -7.83 -4.70 -4.99
C VAL A 44 -8.81 -5.07 -6.10
N LEU A 45 -8.38 -5.01 -7.37
CA LEU A 45 -9.24 -5.34 -8.51
C LEU A 45 -9.67 -6.82 -8.52
N TYR A 46 -8.77 -7.72 -8.10
CA TYR A 46 -9.07 -9.14 -7.97
C TYR A 46 -10.13 -9.37 -6.88
N GLU A 47 -9.94 -8.78 -5.70
CA GLU A 47 -10.88 -8.91 -4.58
C GLU A 47 -12.21 -8.18 -4.84
N SER A 48 -12.23 -7.11 -5.65
CA SER A 48 -13.46 -6.42 -6.04
C SER A 48 -14.24 -7.12 -7.15
N GLY A 49 -13.64 -8.10 -7.82
CA GLY A 49 -14.23 -8.80 -8.98
C GLY A 49 -14.11 -8.05 -10.30
N ASP A 50 -13.36 -6.94 -10.34
CA ASP A 50 -13.10 -6.14 -11.55
C ASP A 50 -11.94 -6.70 -12.40
N PHE A 51 -11.31 -7.79 -11.94
CA PHE A 51 -10.28 -8.53 -12.66
C PHE A 51 -10.78 -9.96 -12.92
N SER A 52 -11.57 -10.12 -13.99
CA SER A 52 -12.17 -11.40 -14.45
C SER A 52 -11.61 -11.86 -15.78
#